data_AF-A0A351ZTY8-F1
#
_entry.id   AF-A0A351ZTY8-F1
#
_cell.length_a   1.000
_cell.length_b   1.000
_cell.length_c   1.000
_cell.angle_alpha   90.00
_cell.angle_beta   90.00
_cell.angle_gamma   90.00
#
_symmetry.space_group_name_H-M   'P 1'
#
loop_
_entity.id
_entity.type
_entity.pdbx_description
1 polymer ?
#
loop_
_entity_poly.entity_id
_entity_poly.type
_entity_poly.pdbx_seq_one_letter_code
_entity_poly.pdbx_strand_id
1 'polypeptide(L)'
;MKILDHEIIRTSAFVRSYIAGDEAVSSRFPHRELTQEFCRMRSSQGASRSRLAALVTSSMAPRELSPQQQVSLTALSSPDSVVVATGQQVGMMGGPMYTLYKIRSAVSVSRSIRRTHGVEAVPVFWLEDNDHDAAEASQLTLPGADAAPSVLQTWDGQFPRMPVSMRSVDAGMHARIA
;
A
#
# COMPACT_ATOMS: atom_id res chain seq x y z
N MET A 1 -6.75 23.20 3.44
CA MET A 1 -6.40 22.53 2.15
C MET A 1 -7.68 22.24 1.40
N LYS A 2 -7.86 22.82 0.20
CA LYS A 2 -9.05 22.61 -0.65
C LYS A 2 -8.75 21.45 -1.60
N ILE A 3 -9.64 20.46 -1.68
CA ILE A 3 -9.60 19.43 -2.73
C ILE A 3 -10.28 20.04 -3.95
N LEU A 4 -9.60 20.01 -5.09
CA LEU A 4 -10.15 20.50 -6.36
C LEU A 4 -10.75 19.31 -7.12
N ASP A 5 -11.95 19.50 -7.64
CA ASP A 5 -12.53 18.56 -8.61
C ASP A 5 -11.64 18.54 -9.86
N HIS A 6 -11.31 17.35 -10.33
CA HIS A 6 -10.46 17.15 -11.49
C HIS A 6 -10.98 15.97 -12.31
N GLU A 7 -10.85 16.10 -13.62
CA GLU A 7 -11.07 15.00 -14.56
C GLU A 7 -9.90 14.02 -14.49
N ILE A 8 -10.14 12.73 -14.78
CA ILE A 8 -9.07 11.72 -14.79
C ILE A 8 -8.10 12.07 -15.93
N ILE A 9 -6.95 12.63 -15.54
CA ILE A 9 -6.01 13.31 -16.46
C ILE A 9 -5.55 12.38 -17.58
N ARG A 10 -5.12 11.15 -17.25
CA ARG A 10 -4.80 10.07 -18.19
C ARG A 10 -4.88 8.71 -17.49
N THR A 11 -5.57 7.75 -18.07
CA THR A 11 -5.53 6.34 -17.64
C THR A 11 -5.80 5.42 -18.84
N SER A 12 -5.63 4.10 -18.67
CA SER A 12 -5.90 3.14 -19.74
C SER A 12 -7.41 3.06 -20.05
N ALA A 13 -7.76 2.61 -21.26
CA ALA A 13 -9.16 2.39 -21.62
C ALA A 13 -9.84 1.41 -20.66
N PHE A 14 -9.12 0.36 -20.26
CA PHE A 14 -9.60 -0.61 -19.28
C PHE A 14 -9.97 0.02 -17.93
N VAL A 15 -9.11 0.90 -17.38
CA VAL A 15 -9.41 1.56 -16.10
C VAL A 15 -10.59 2.51 -16.22
N ARG A 16 -10.73 3.23 -17.35
CA ARG A 16 -11.92 4.05 -17.60
C ARG A 16 -13.19 3.20 -17.63
N SER A 17 -13.18 2.09 -18.37
CA SER A 17 -14.31 1.15 -18.42
C SER A 17 -14.64 0.54 -17.06
N TYR A 18 -13.62 0.20 -16.26
CA TYR A 18 -13.81 -0.27 -14.89
C TYR A 18 -14.48 0.79 -14.00
N ILE A 19 -14.08 2.06 -14.12
CA ILE A 19 -14.66 3.16 -13.34
C ILE A 19 -16.09 3.46 -13.80
N ALA A 20 -16.34 3.50 -15.12
CA ALA A 20 -17.65 3.70 -15.71
C ALA A 20 -18.63 2.55 -15.40
N GLY A 21 -18.11 1.38 -15.04
CA GLY A 21 -18.92 0.21 -14.71
C GLY A 21 -19.37 -0.61 -15.90
N ASP A 22 -18.68 -0.47 -17.04
CA ASP A 22 -18.95 -1.26 -18.25
C ASP A 22 -19.04 -2.76 -17.93
N GLU A 23 -20.12 -3.40 -18.36
CA GLU A 23 -20.45 -4.80 -18.04
C GLU A 23 -19.34 -5.78 -18.45
N ALA A 24 -18.70 -5.54 -19.59
CA ALA A 24 -17.59 -6.34 -20.11
C ALA A 24 -16.39 -6.40 -19.13
N VAL A 25 -16.22 -5.38 -18.28
CA VAL A 25 -15.17 -5.34 -17.25
C VAL A 25 -15.73 -5.69 -15.88
N SER A 26 -16.87 -5.10 -15.50
CA SER A 26 -17.42 -5.21 -14.15
C SER A 26 -17.83 -6.64 -13.79
N SER A 27 -18.25 -7.45 -14.77
CA SER A 27 -18.53 -8.90 -14.58
C SER A 27 -17.34 -9.72 -14.07
N ARG A 28 -16.09 -9.24 -14.23
CA ARG A 28 -14.88 -9.88 -13.70
C ARG A 28 -14.56 -9.49 -12.26
N PHE A 29 -15.26 -8.50 -11.69
CA PHE A 29 -15.08 -8.00 -10.34
C PHE A 29 -16.41 -8.06 -9.59
N PRO A 30 -16.75 -9.21 -8.98
CA PRO A 30 -18.09 -9.45 -8.42
C PRO A 30 -18.45 -8.55 -7.21
N HIS A 31 -17.46 -7.89 -6.59
CA HIS A 31 -17.64 -7.08 -5.38
C HIS A 31 -17.03 -5.68 -5.56
N ARG A 32 -17.69 -4.84 -6.36
CA ARG A 32 -17.28 -3.44 -6.59
C ARG A 32 -17.78 -2.48 -5.53
N GLU A 33 -18.91 -2.80 -4.91
CA GLU A 33 -19.48 -2.01 -3.82
C GLU A 33 -19.11 -2.62 -2.47
N LEU A 34 -18.72 -1.76 -1.54
CA LEU A 34 -18.42 -2.16 -0.17
C LEU A 34 -19.71 -2.13 0.64
N THR A 35 -20.56 -3.15 0.52
CA THR A 35 -21.79 -3.26 1.31
C THR A 35 -21.50 -3.80 2.71
N GLN A 36 -22.41 -3.55 3.66
CA GLN A 36 -22.32 -4.15 5.00
C GLN A 36 -22.31 -5.68 4.94
N GLU A 37 -23.14 -6.26 4.06
CA GLU A 37 -23.19 -7.70 3.82
C GLU A 37 -21.85 -8.23 3.32
N PHE A 38 -21.25 -7.56 2.33
CA PHE A 38 -19.94 -7.92 1.82
C PHE A 38 -18.87 -7.88 2.93
N CYS A 39 -18.85 -6.81 3.73
CA CYS A 39 -17.92 -6.70 4.86
C CYS A 39 -18.11 -7.82 5.88
N ARG A 40 -19.35 -8.15 6.29
CA ARG A 40 -19.63 -9.24 7.24
C ARG A 40 -19.29 -10.62 6.67
N MET A 41 -19.57 -10.83 5.39
CA MET A 41 -19.18 -12.06 4.69
C MET A 41 -17.65 -12.21 4.66
N ARG A 42 -16.91 -11.11 4.47
CA ARG A 42 -15.44 -11.13 4.53
C ARG A 42 -14.89 -11.29 5.95
N SER A 43 -15.57 -10.78 6.98
CA SER A 43 -15.15 -11.00 8.37
C SER A 43 -15.35 -12.45 8.82
N SER A 44 -16.27 -13.22 8.21
CA SER A 44 -16.39 -14.66 8.49
C SER A 44 -15.42 -15.53 7.67
N GLN A 45 -14.78 -14.96 6.64
CA GLN A 45 -13.82 -15.65 5.77
C GLN A 45 -12.37 -15.34 6.17
N GLY A 46 -11.44 -16.21 5.77
CA GLY A 46 -9.99 -15.95 5.87
C GLY A 46 -9.19 -16.98 6.66
N ALA A 47 -7.88 -16.76 6.69
CA ALA A 47 -6.90 -17.58 7.39
C ALA A 47 -6.90 -17.31 8.91
N SER A 48 -5.97 -17.95 9.64
CA SER A 48 -5.79 -17.75 11.08
C SER A 48 -5.48 -16.29 11.44
N ARG A 49 -6.48 -15.58 11.99
CA ARG A 49 -6.37 -14.20 12.49
C ARG A 49 -5.31 -14.06 13.58
N SER A 50 -5.27 -15.02 14.50
CA SER A 50 -4.26 -15.06 15.56
C SER A 50 -2.84 -15.19 15.00
N ARG A 51 -2.64 -16.03 13.97
CA ARG A 51 -1.34 -16.13 13.29
C ARG A 51 -0.97 -14.83 12.58
N LEU A 52 -1.91 -14.20 11.87
CA LEU A 52 -1.66 -12.91 11.22
C LEU A 52 -1.28 -11.83 12.24
N ALA A 53 -2.04 -11.69 13.32
CA ALA A 53 -1.75 -10.74 14.39
C ALA A 53 -0.38 -11.00 15.04
N ALA A 54 -0.02 -12.26 15.28
CA ALA A 54 1.29 -12.64 15.82
C ALA A 54 2.44 -12.29 14.86
N LEU A 55 2.28 -12.57 13.56
CA LEU A 55 3.27 -12.20 12.55
C LEU A 55 3.47 -10.69 12.48
N VAL A 56 2.38 -9.92 12.40
CA VAL A 56 2.45 -8.45 12.37
C VAL A 56 3.09 -7.90 13.65
N THR A 57 2.73 -8.45 14.82
CA THR A 57 3.33 -8.07 16.11
C THR A 57 4.83 -8.30 16.09
N SER A 58 5.28 -9.47 15.64
CA SER A 58 6.70 -9.82 15.56
C SER A 58 7.45 -8.93 14.56
N SER A 59 6.90 -8.70 13.38
CA SER A 59 7.52 -7.85 12.34
C SER A 59 7.60 -6.38 12.76
N MET A 60 6.68 -5.91 13.59
CA MET A 60 6.67 -4.51 14.06
C MET A 60 7.37 -4.30 15.41
N ALA A 61 7.77 -5.36 16.11
CA ALA A 61 8.37 -5.29 17.45
C ALA A 61 9.56 -4.31 17.60
N PRO A 62 10.44 -4.11 16.60
CA PRO A 62 11.53 -3.14 16.69
C PRO A 62 11.08 -1.67 16.67
N ARG A 63 9.80 -1.40 16.45
CA ARG A 63 9.25 -0.05 16.23
C ARG A 63 8.33 0.33 17.39
N GLU A 64 8.41 1.58 17.82
CA GLU A 64 7.39 2.14 18.70
C GLU A 64 6.10 2.34 17.90
N LEU A 65 5.02 1.70 18.37
CA LEU A 65 3.71 1.80 17.74
C LEU A 65 2.94 2.98 18.32
N SER A 66 2.36 3.80 17.43
CA SER A 66 1.37 4.79 17.84
C SER A 66 0.17 4.13 18.52
N PRO A 67 -0.59 4.84 19.38
CA PRO A 67 -1.79 4.30 19.99
C PRO A 67 -2.78 3.72 18.97
N GLN A 68 -2.93 4.37 17.82
CA GLN A 68 -3.82 3.91 16.75
C GLN A 68 -3.32 2.62 16.08
N GLN A 69 -2.01 2.42 15.95
CA GLN A 69 -1.44 1.17 15.45
C GLN A 69 -1.63 0.03 16.46
N GLN A 70 -1.49 0.29 17.76
CA GLN A 70 -1.75 -0.69 18.80
C GLN A 70 -3.23 -1.14 18.78
N VAL A 71 -4.17 -0.20 18.70
CA VAL A 71 -5.61 -0.50 18.54
C VAL A 71 -5.86 -1.31 17.27
N SER A 72 -5.23 -0.93 16.16
CA SER A 72 -5.36 -1.65 14.87
C SER A 72 -4.83 -3.10 14.97
N LEU A 73 -3.72 -3.30 15.67
CA LEU A 73 -3.11 -4.61 15.89
C LEU A 73 -4.00 -5.50 16.77
N THR A 74 -4.61 -4.96 17.82
CA THR A 74 -5.62 -5.67 18.62
C THR A 74 -6.86 -6.00 17.78
N ALA A 75 -7.35 -5.06 16.98
CA ALA A 75 -8.52 -5.29 16.11
C ALA A 75 -8.25 -6.35 15.04
N LEU A 76 -6.99 -6.56 14.62
CA LEU A 76 -6.62 -7.55 13.60
C LEU A 76 -6.91 -9.00 14.05
N SER A 77 -6.93 -9.28 15.35
CA SER A 77 -7.30 -10.60 15.89
C SER A 77 -8.81 -10.76 16.14
N SER A 78 -9.61 -9.69 16.00
CA SER A 78 -11.05 -9.72 16.24
C SER A 78 -11.79 -10.56 15.19
N PRO A 79 -12.76 -11.40 15.59
CA PRO A 79 -13.55 -12.20 14.65
C PRO A 79 -14.41 -11.34 13.71
N ASP A 80 -14.80 -10.15 14.13
CA ASP A 80 -15.72 -9.27 13.40
C ASP A 80 -14.99 -8.19 12.58
N SER A 81 -13.66 -8.23 12.52
CA SER A 81 -12.89 -7.25 11.73
C SER A 81 -12.63 -7.71 10.30
N VAL A 82 -12.53 -6.72 9.41
CA VAL A 82 -12.04 -6.88 8.04
C VAL A 82 -10.73 -6.14 7.86
N VAL A 83 -9.93 -6.60 6.90
CA VAL A 83 -8.70 -5.91 6.48
C VAL A 83 -8.95 -5.14 5.19
N VAL A 84 -8.55 -3.87 5.17
CA VAL A 84 -8.42 -3.08 3.94
C VAL A 84 -6.94 -3.06 3.60
N ALA A 85 -6.56 -3.83 2.57
CA ALA A 85 -5.17 -3.98 2.17
C ALA A 85 -4.86 -3.20 0.88
N THR A 86 -3.66 -2.63 0.84
CA THR A 86 -2.98 -2.17 -0.37
C THR A 86 -1.49 -2.39 -0.15
N GLY A 87 -0.67 -2.32 -1.20
CA GLY A 87 0.78 -2.44 -1.06
C GLY A 87 1.55 -1.69 -2.13
N GLN A 88 2.87 -1.68 -1.93
CA GLN A 88 3.85 -1.22 -2.88
C GLN A 88 5.22 -1.85 -2.56
N GLN A 89 6.06 -2.00 -3.59
CA GLN A 89 7.49 -2.24 -3.42
C GLN A 89 8.12 -1.19 -2.48
N VAL A 90 9.13 -1.63 -1.72
CA VAL A 90 9.90 -0.73 -0.86
C VAL A 90 10.79 0.16 -1.71
N GLY A 91 10.34 1.39 -1.96
CA GLY A 91 11.11 2.40 -2.69
C GLY A 91 11.99 3.25 -1.78
N MET A 92 13.17 3.63 -2.27
CA MET A 92 14.06 4.55 -1.58
C MET A 92 13.34 5.86 -1.26
N MET A 93 13.57 6.40 -0.06
CA MET A 93 12.90 7.60 0.46
C MET A 93 11.36 7.53 0.45
N GLY A 94 10.78 6.33 0.49
CA GLY A 94 9.34 6.10 0.43
C GLY A 94 8.78 5.92 -0.99
N GLY A 95 9.63 5.99 -2.00
CA GLY A 95 9.29 5.77 -3.39
C GLY A 95 8.37 6.86 -3.98
N PRO A 96 7.60 6.55 -5.02
CA PRO A 96 6.75 7.52 -5.69
C PRO A 96 5.59 7.98 -4.78
N MET A 97 5.12 9.21 -5.02
CA MET A 97 4.08 9.85 -4.19
C MET A 97 2.79 9.03 -4.05
N TYR A 98 2.47 8.17 -5.03
CA TYR A 98 1.31 7.30 -4.93
C TYR A 98 1.39 6.28 -3.78
N THR A 99 2.58 5.98 -3.24
CA THR A 99 2.74 5.19 -2.01
C THR A 99 1.96 5.81 -0.86
N LEU A 100 2.10 7.12 -0.67
CA LEU A 100 1.36 7.86 0.35
C LEU A 100 -0.14 7.91 0.05
N TYR A 101 -0.52 8.04 -1.22
CA TYR A 101 -1.93 8.00 -1.63
C TYR A 101 -2.55 6.62 -1.36
N LYS A 102 -1.85 5.52 -1.65
CA LYS A 102 -2.30 4.17 -1.33
C LYS A 102 -2.51 4.00 0.18
N ILE A 103 -1.53 4.38 0.99
CA ILE A 103 -1.64 4.35 2.47
C ILE A 103 -2.86 5.14 2.93
N ARG A 104 -3.01 6.39 2.47
CA ARG A 104 -4.14 7.25 2.82
C ARG A 104 -5.47 6.64 2.38
N SER A 105 -5.54 6.06 1.19
CA SER A 105 -6.74 5.41 0.67
C SER A 105 -7.15 4.23 1.52
N ALA A 106 -6.24 3.35 1.91
CA ALA A 106 -6.55 2.24 2.82
C ALA A 106 -7.12 2.74 4.15
N VAL A 107 -6.48 3.73 4.77
CA VAL A 107 -6.96 4.36 6.02
C VAL A 107 -8.34 5.00 5.83
N SER A 108 -8.56 5.71 4.73
CA SER A 108 -9.83 6.39 4.44
C SER A 108 -10.96 5.39 4.21
N VAL A 109 -10.70 4.32 3.45
CA VAL A 109 -11.68 3.25 3.20
C VAL A 109 -12.02 2.52 4.49
N SER A 110 -11.03 2.17 5.33
CA SER A 110 -11.27 1.58 6.65
C SER A 110 -12.14 2.47 7.54
N ARG A 111 -11.91 3.78 7.55
CA ARG A 111 -12.77 4.74 8.29
C ARG A 111 -14.18 4.80 7.71
N SER A 112 -14.31 4.78 6.39
CA SER A 112 -15.61 4.79 5.71
C SER A 112 -16.44 3.55 6.03
N ILE A 113 -15.82 2.36 6.00
CA ILE A 113 -16.49 1.10 6.37
C ILE A 113 -16.99 1.15 7.81
N ARG A 114 -16.14 1.56 8.76
CA ARG A 114 -16.54 1.70 10.17
C ARG A 114 -17.71 2.65 10.35
N ARG A 115 -17.63 3.83 9.73
CA ARG A 115 -18.67 4.86 9.84
C ARG A 115 -19.99 4.45 9.18
N THR A 116 -19.93 3.83 8.01
CA THR A 116 -21.11 3.59 7.16
C THR A 116 -21.78 2.25 7.47
N HIS A 117 -21.00 1.25 7.86
CA HIS A 117 -21.48 -0.12 8.04
C HIS A 117 -21.31 -0.66 9.47
N GLY A 118 -20.64 0.07 10.36
CA GLY A 118 -20.40 -0.38 11.74
C GLY A 118 -19.53 -1.64 11.83
N VAL A 119 -18.77 -1.96 10.78
CA VAL A 119 -17.85 -3.11 10.75
C VAL A 119 -16.44 -2.61 11.08
N GLU A 120 -15.75 -3.26 12.02
CA GLU A 120 -14.38 -2.92 12.34
C GLU A 120 -13.47 -3.19 11.13
N ALA A 121 -12.67 -2.20 10.72
CA ALA A 121 -11.87 -2.30 9.50
C ALA A 121 -10.45 -1.82 9.77
N VAL A 122 -9.49 -2.72 9.60
CA VAL A 122 -8.07 -2.51 9.88
C VAL A 122 -7.33 -2.20 8.59
N PRO A 123 -6.71 -1.01 8.45
CA PRO A 123 -5.89 -0.70 7.28
C PRO A 123 -4.54 -1.43 7.39
N VAL A 124 -4.16 -2.15 6.33
CA VAL A 124 -2.87 -2.82 6.23
C VAL A 124 -2.16 -2.35 4.97
N PHE A 125 -0.92 -1.89 5.14
CA PHE A 125 -0.02 -1.59 4.02
C PHE A 125 0.99 -2.73 3.88
N TRP A 126 0.90 -3.48 2.79
CA TRP A 126 1.81 -4.56 2.44
C TRP A 126 3.10 -4.00 1.84
N LEU A 127 4.22 -4.30 2.48
CA LEU A 127 5.55 -4.01 1.94
C LEU A 127 5.93 -5.18 1.02
N GLU A 128 6.03 -4.90 -0.28
CA GLU A 128 6.45 -5.90 -1.27
C GLU A 128 7.99 -5.90 -1.35
N ASP A 129 8.62 -6.36 -0.27
CA ASP A 129 10.07 -6.39 -0.08
C ASP A 129 10.70 -7.70 -0.60
N ASN A 130 9.88 -8.64 -1.05
CA ASN A 130 10.27 -9.89 -1.68
C ASN A 130 10.48 -9.77 -3.19
N ASP A 131 10.07 -8.65 -3.81
CA ASP A 131 10.38 -8.34 -5.20
C ASP A 131 11.90 -8.13 -5.35
N HIS A 132 12.42 -8.49 -6.52
CA HIS A 132 13.83 -8.40 -6.87
C HIS A 132 14.14 -7.22 -7.80
N ASP A 133 13.15 -6.43 -8.23
CA ASP A 133 13.35 -5.24 -9.07
C ASP A 133 14.01 -4.09 -8.29
N ALA A 134 15.31 -4.26 -8.06
CA ALA A 134 16.13 -3.28 -7.39
C ALA A 134 16.20 -1.97 -8.17
N ALA A 135 16.16 -2.02 -9.51
CA ALA A 135 16.23 -0.82 -10.33
C ALA A 135 15.05 0.11 -10.06
N GLU A 136 13.84 -0.43 -9.93
CA GLU A 136 12.67 0.35 -9.51
C GLU A 136 12.79 0.79 -8.04
N ALA A 137 13.22 -0.10 -7.14
CA ALA A 137 13.29 0.19 -5.70
C ALA A 137 14.27 1.32 -5.35
N SER A 138 15.38 1.45 -6.09
CA SER A 138 16.46 2.40 -5.81
C SER A 138 16.42 3.67 -6.66
N GLN A 139 15.37 3.87 -7.46
CA GLN A 139 15.21 5.05 -8.29
C GLN A 139 14.56 6.21 -7.51
N LEU A 140 15.17 7.39 -7.60
CA LEU A 140 14.62 8.65 -7.10
C LEU A 140 14.44 9.62 -8.27
N THR A 141 13.32 10.34 -8.29
CA THR A 141 13.10 11.45 -9.23
C THR A 141 13.17 12.76 -8.45
N LEU A 142 14.13 13.61 -8.80
CA LEU A 142 14.42 14.87 -8.14
C LEU A 142 14.20 16.04 -9.12
N PRO A 143 13.85 17.25 -8.63
CA PRO A 143 13.89 18.44 -9.47
C PRO A 143 15.31 18.71 -9.98
N GLY A 144 15.48 18.83 -11.29
CA GLY A 144 16.73 19.26 -11.93
C GLY A 144 16.91 20.78 -11.89
N ALA A 145 18.09 21.24 -12.28
CA ALA A 145 18.47 22.67 -12.24
C ALA A 145 17.58 23.57 -13.12
N ASP A 146 17.00 23.02 -14.18
CA ASP A 146 16.07 23.65 -15.13
C ASP A 146 14.61 23.33 -14.81
N ALA A 147 14.31 22.82 -13.61
CA ALA A 147 13.02 22.26 -13.19
C ALA A 147 12.57 21.02 -13.98
N ALA A 148 13.39 20.48 -14.90
CA ALA A 148 13.12 19.19 -15.50
C ALA A 148 13.41 18.06 -14.49
N PRO A 149 12.66 16.96 -14.51
CA PRO A 149 12.92 15.83 -13.62
C PRO A 149 14.27 15.18 -13.92
N SER A 150 15.12 15.02 -12.90
CA SER A 150 16.35 14.23 -12.95
C SER A 150 16.16 12.91 -12.22
N VAL A 151 16.68 11.83 -12.79
CA VAL A 151 16.59 10.50 -12.21
C VAL A 151 17.93 10.14 -11.56
N LEU A 152 17.91 9.89 -10.26
CA LEU A 152 19.02 9.34 -9.51
C LEU A 152 18.82 7.83 -9.33
N GLN A 153 19.79 7.04 -9.77
CA GLN A 153 19.82 5.60 -9.60
C GLN A 153 20.95 5.22 -8.65
N THR A 154 20.63 4.54 -7.55
CA THR A 154 21.62 4.20 -6.52
C THR A 154 22.00 2.73 -6.46
N TRP A 155 21.28 1.86 -7.16
CA TRP A 155 21.70 0.47 -7.31
C TRP A 155 22.91 0.37 -8.25
N ASP A 156 23.85 -0.49 -7.88
CA ASP A 156 25.13 -0.73 -8.55
C ASP A 156 25.06 -1.81 -9.65
N GLY A 157 23.87 -2.38 -9.87
CA GLY A 157 23.65 -3.48 -10.83
C GLY A 157 23.97 -4.87 -10.29
N GLN A 158 24.46 -5.00 -9.05
CA GLN A 158 24.85 -6.28 -8.48
C GLN A 158 23.66 -7.07 -7.94
N PHE A 159 23.76 -8.39 -8.09
CA PHE A 159 22.79 -9.38 -7.62
C PHE A 159 21.36 -9.11 -8.13
N PRO A 160 21.10 -9.12 -9.45
CA PRO A 160 19.81 -8.68 -10.02
C PRO A 160 18.58 -9.48 -9.59
N ARG A 161 18.75 -10.64 -8.93
CA ARG A 161 17.66 -11.47 -8.41
C ARG A 161 17.54 -11.45 -6.88
N MET A 162 18.35 -10.64 -6.20
CA MET A 162 18.28 -10.49 -4.76
C MET A 162 17.03 -9.68 -4.40
N PRO A 163 16.15 -10.20 -3.52
CA PRO A 163 15.00 -9.45 -3.02
C PRO A 163 15.42 -8.14 -2.36
N VAL A 164 14.56 -7.12 -2.46
CA VAL A 164 14.81 -5.80 -1.85
C VAL A 164 15.07 -5.91 -0.34
N SER A 165 14.37 -6.80 0.37
CA SER A 165 14.54 -7.07 1.80
C SER A 165 15.93 -7.60 2.19
N MET A 166 16.68 -8.18 1.26
CA MET A 166 18.01 -8.73 1.51
C MET A 166 19.14 -7.78 1.13
N ARG A 167 18.81 -6.59 0.64
CA ARG A 167 19.79 -5.58 0.25
C ARG A 167 20.13 -4.67 1.43
N SER A 168 21.38 -4.27 1.48
CA SER A 168 21.87 -3.29 2.45
C SER A 168 21.96 -1.90 1.80
N VAL A 169 21.60 -0.87 2.56
CA VAL A 169 21.97 0.51 2.24
C VAL A 169 23.42 0.70 2.71
N ASP A 170 24.35 0.82 1.78
CA ASP A 170 25.78 0.95 2.09
C ASP A 170 26.30 2.39 1.95
N ALA A 171 27.59 2.59 2.28
CA ALA A 171 28.24 3.89 2.17
C ALA A 171 28.28 4.42 0.73
N GLY A 172 28.32 3.54 -0.28
CA GLY A 172 28.26 3.91 -1.69
C GLY A 172 26.90 4.47 -2.08
N MET A 173 25.82 3.88 -1.56
CA MET A 173 24.46 4.39 -1.72
C MET A 173 24.30 5.74 -1.00
N HIS A 174 24.83 5.88 0.22
CA HIS A 174 24.84 7.17 0.94
C HIS A 174 25.57 8.27 0.16
N ALA A 175 26.75 7.99 -0.40
CA ALA A 175 27.53 8.96 -1.17
C ALA A 175 26.86 9.38 -2.48
N ARG A 176 25.93 8.59 -3.03
CA ARG A 176 25.15 8.95 -4.24
C ARG A 176 23.95 9.84 -3.93
N ILE A 177 23.52 9.93 -2.67
CA ILE A 177 22.36 10.71 -2.22
C ILE A 177 22.79 12.05 -1.60
N ALA A 178 23.96 12.09 -0.96
CA ALA A 178 24.54 13.27 -0.32
C ALA A 178 25.09 14.29 -1.34
#